data_AF-A0A3C1KGY1-F1
#
_entry.id   AF-A0A3C1KGY1-F1
#
_cell.length_a   1.000
_cell.length_b   1.000
_cell.length_c   1.000
_cell.angle_alpha   90.00
_cell.angle_beta   90.00
_cell.angle_gamma   90.00
#
_symmetry.space_group_name_H-M   'P 1'
#
loop_
_entity.id
_entity.type
_entity.pdbx_description
1 polymer ?
#
loop_
_entity_poly.entity_id
_entity_poly.type
_entity_poly.pdbx_seq_one_letter_code
_entity_poly.pdbx_strand_id
1 'polypeptide(L)'
;MGRIRNTIELAKTSWGVLQKDRELVVLPVLSFLGAALVLAIFVIPGVLALPEESAGSAAAGEEQALPALSLILFVLGSLAATVVSVFFTGALVAGAHERMSGGDP
;
A
#
# COMPACT_ATOMS: atom_id res chain seq x y z
N MET A 1 -28.48 31.43 -3.60
CA MET A 1 -28.48 29.95 -3.72
C MET A 1 -27.76 29.35 -4.94
N GLY A 2 -27.25 30.10 -5.93
CA GLY A 2 -26.70 29.50 -7.17
C GLY A 2 -25.25 28.99 -7.13
N ARG A 3 -24.42 29.47 -6.20
CA ARG A 3 -22.96 29.21 -6.18
C ARG A 3 -22.61 27.77 -5.78
N ILE A 4 -23.36 27.21 -4.83
CA ILE A 4 -23.15 25.84 -4.33
C ILE A 4 -23.56 24.81 -5.40
N ARG A 5 -24.60 25.10 -6.20
CA ARG A 5 -24.98 24.27 -7.35
C ARG A 5 -23.87 24.22 -8.39
N ASN A 6 -23.30 25.37 -8.74
CA ASN A 6 -22.23 25.44 -9.73
C ASN A 6 -20.95 24.72 -9.27
N THR A 7 -20.59 24.81 -7.99
CA THR A 7 -19.45 24.05 -7.43
C THR A 7 -19.71 22.54 -7.38
N ILE A 8 -20.95 22.11 -7.12
CA ILE A 8 -21.31 20.69 -7.15
C ILE A 8 -21.37 20.16 -8.60
N GLU A 9 -21.80 20.97 -9.56
CA GLU A 9 -21.75 20.64 -10.99
C GLU A 9 -20.33 20.54 -11.52
N LEU A 10 -19.43 21.45 -11.13
CA LEU A 10 -18.02 21.36 -11.44
C LEU A 10 -17.38 20.13 -10.79
N ALA A 11 -17.68 19.85 -9.51
CA ALA A 11 -17.21 18.65 -8.84
C ALA A 11 -17.72 17.37 -9.52
N LYS A 12 -18.98 17.32 -9.96
CA LYS A 12 -19.54 16.19 -10.73
C LYS A 12 -18.93 16.06 -12.12
N THR A 13 -18.63 17.17 -12.77
CA THR A 13 -17.98 17.19 -14.09
C THR A 13 -16.53 16.70 -14.00
N SER A 14 -15.79 17.15 -12.98
CA SER A 14 -14.45 16.62 -12.66
C SER A 14 -14.49 15.15 -12.23
N TRP A 15 -15.53 14.73 -11.51
CA TRP A 15 -15.76 13.32 -11.15
C TRP A 15 -16.06 12.43 -12.36
N GLY A 16 -16.76 12.96 -13.37
CA GLY A 16 -17.01 12.28 -14.64
C GLY A 16 -15.74 12.12 -15.49
N VAL A 17 -14.77 13.04 -15.37
CA VAL A 17 -13.45 12.92 -16.00
C VAL A 17 -12.58 11.89 -15.27
N LEU A 18 -12.63 11.86 -13.93
CA LEU A 18 -11.94 10.84 -13.12
C LEU A 18 -12.48 9.42 -13.36
N GLN A 19 -13.76 9.28 -13.72
CA GLN A 19 -14.36 8.00 -14.10
C GLN A 19 -13.96 7.50 -15.50
N LYS A 20 -13.34 8.33 -16.34
CA LYS A 20 -12.78 7.91 -17.63
C LYS A 20 -11.41 7.24 -17.50
N ASP A 21 -10.68 7.51 -16.42
CA ASP A 21 -9.38 6.89 -16.11
C ASP A 21 -9.53 5.64 -15.23
N ARG A 22 -10.39 4.68 -15.63
CA ARG A 22 -10.52 3.42 -14.89
C ARG A 22 -9.23 2.61 -14.89
N GLU A 23 -8.35 2.78 -15.88
CA GLU A 23 -7.06 2.10 -15.99
C GLU A 23 -6.02 2.59 -14.97
N LEU A 24 -5.96 3.90 -14.70
CA LEU A 24 -4.99 4.48 -13.76
C LEU A 24 -5.26 4.12 -12.28
N VAL A 25 -6.49 3.77 -11.91
CA VAL A 25 -6.85 3.38 -10.53
C VAL A 25 -6.59 1.90 -10.26
N VAL A 26 -6.45 1.06 -11.29
CA VAL A 26 -6.16 -0.38 -11.11
C VAL A 26 -4.80 -0.58 -10.47
N LEU A 27 -3.78 0.19 -10.85
CA LEU A 27 -2.42 0.07 -10.30
C LEU A 27 -2.37 0.38 -8.79
N PRO A 28 -2.93 1.49 -8.27
CA PRO A 28 -3.07 1.73 -6.84
C PRO A 28 -3.87 0.65 -6.10
N VAL A 29 -4.96 0.15 -6.68
CA VAL A 29 -5.81 -0.88 -6.04
C VAL A 29 -5.08 -2.21 -5.95
N LEU A 30 -4.39 -2.64 -7.01
CA LEU A 30 -3.57 -3.85 -7.00
C LEU A 30 -2.38 -3.72 -6.04
N SER A 31 -1.77 -2.54 -5.95
CA SER A 31 -0.72 -2.24 -4.96
C SER A 31 -1.25 -2.37 -3.53
N PHE A 32 -2.42 -1.80 -3.26
CA PHE A 32 -3.09 -1.94 -1.97
C PHE A 32 -3.40 -3.40 -1.63
N LEU A 33 -3.91 -4.17 -2.59
CA LEU A 33 -4.17 -5.60 -2.41
C LEU A 33 -2.88 -6.40 -2.18
N GLY A 34 -1.80 -6.09 -2.91
CA GLY A 34 -0.49 -6.69 -2.71
C GLY A 34 0.07 -6.40 -1.32
N ALA A 35 0.01 -5.14 -0.88
CA ALA A 35 0.42 -4.74 0.46
C ALA A 35 -0.45 -5.40 1.55
N ALA A 36 -1.76 -5.48 1.33
CA ALA A 36 -2.68 -6.15 2.25
C ALA A 36 -2.40 -7.65 2.38
N LEU A 37 -2.05 -8.32 1.28
CA LEU A 37 -1.64 -9.73 1.29
C LEU A 37 -0.32 -9.93 2.05
N VAL A 38 0.68 -9.07 1.83
CA VAL A 38 1.95 -9.12 2.58
C VAL A 38 1.70 -8.93 4.06
N LEU A 39 0.83 -7.97 4.42
CA LEU A 39 0.44 -7.74 5.81
C LEU A 39 -0.24 -8.99 6.40
N ALA A 40 -1.18 -9.60 5.69
CA ALA A 40 -1.91 -10.77 6.17
C ALA A 40 -1.02 -12.01 6.35
N ILE A 41 -0.08 -12.26 5.44
CA ILE A 41 0.71 -13.49 5.40
C ILE A 41 1.97 -13.40 6.26
N PHE A 42 2.58 -12.22 6.38
CA PHE A 42 3.88 -12.08 7.06
C PHE A 42 3.77 -11.25 8.33
N VAL A 43 3.13 -10.08 8.26
CA VAL A 43 3.12 -9.11 9.37
C VAL A 43 2.20 -9.58 10.50
N ILE A 44 0.96 -9.98 10.19
CA ILE A 44 0.00 -10.48 11.19
C ILE A 44 0.58 -11.68 11.97
N PRO A 45 0.99 -12.79 11.33
CA PRO A 45 1.53 -13.93 12.06
C PRO A 45 2.86 -13.60 12.73
N GLY A 46 3.68 -12.71 12.16
CA GLY A 46 4.91 -12.23 12.79
C GLY A 46 4.65 -11.51 14.12
N VAL A 47 3.61 -10.68 14.18
CA VAL A 47 3.17 -10.00 15.40
C VAL A 47 2.53 -10.97 16.39
N LEU A 48 1.68 -11.89 15.94
CA LEU A 48 1.06 -12.91 16.80
C LEU A 48 2.07 -13.90 17.38
N ALA A 49 3.22 -14.10 16.72
CA ALA A 49 4.30 -14.95 17.21
C ALA A 49 5.19 -14.26 18.26
N LEU A 50 4.97 -12.98 18.58
CA LEU A 50 5.70 -12.29 19.63
C LEU A 50 5.20 -12.74 21.01
N PRO A 51 6.09 -13.05 21.97
CA PRO A 51 5.68 -13.37 23.34
C PRO A 51 5.04 -12.14 24.01
N GLU A 52 3.99 -12.35 24.78
CA GLU A 52 3.21 -11.30 25.50
C GLU A 52 4.10 -10.34 26.31
N GLU A 53 5.22 -10.84 26.86
CA GLU A 53 6.20 -10.01 27.59
C GLU A 53 6.88 -8.95 26.71
N SER A 54 7.12 -9.26 25.44
CA SER A 54 7.79 -8.34 24.49
C SER A 54 6.88 -7.23 23.95
N ALA A 55 5.56 -7.35 24.14
CA ALA A 55 4.60 -6.34 23.71
C ALA A 55 4.48 -5.16 24.70
N GLY A 56 5.02 -5.30 25.92
CA GLY A 56 4.91 -4.30 27.00
C GLY A 56 6.23 -3.73 27.53
N SER A 57 7.37 -4.37 27.30
CA SER A 57 8.66 -3.95 27.87
C SER A 57 9.45 -3.04 26.91
N ALA A 58 9.08 -1.76 26.86
CA ALA A 58 10.03 -0.69 26.56
C ALA A 58 10.97 -0.42 27.77
N ALA A 59 11.25 -1.44 28.59
CA ALA A 59 12.06 -1.35 29.80
C ALA A 59 13.47 -1.84 29.49
N ALA A 60 14.41 -0.91 29.60
CA ALA A 60 15.82 -1.07 29.33
C ALA A 60 16.45 -2.26 30.06
N GLY A 61 17.23 -3.08 29.34
CA GLY A 61 18.39 -3.77 29.90
C GLY A 61 18.50 -5.28 29.70
N GLU A 62 17.42 -5.99 29.34
CA GLU A 62 17.51 -7.43 29.04
C GLU A 62 17.47 -7.63 27.51
N GLU A 63 18.37 -8.47 26.98
CA GLU A 63 18.30 -8.91 25.59
C GLU A 63 17.01 -9.71 25.38
N GLN A 64 15.91 -9.01 25.11
CA GLN A 64 14.65 -9.61 24.72
C GLN A 64 14.83 -10.18 23.32
N ALA A 65 15.36 -11.41 23.25
CA ALA A 65 15.59 -12.10 22.00
C ALA A 65 14.23 -12.32 21.31
N LEU A 66 14.02 -11.62 20.19
CA LEU A 66 12.85 -11.85 19.35
C LEU A 66 12.85 -13.31 18.89
N PRO A 67 11.71 -14.01 18.93
CA PRO A 67 11.62 -15.38 18.43
C PRO A 67 12.20 -15.47 17.01
N ALA A 68 13.05 -16.47 16.76
CA ALA A 68 13.68 -16.65 15.44
C ALA A 68 12.63 -16.69 14.30
N LEU A 69 11.45 -17.25 14.57
CA LEU A 69 10.34 -17.30 13.64
C LEU A 69 9.79 -15.90 13.29
N SER A 70 9.62 -15.00 14.27
CA SER A 70 9.10 -13.65 14.03
C SER A 70 10.11 -12.82 13.23
N LEU A 71 11.41 -12.93 13.56
CA LEU A 71 12.48 -12.33 12.77
C LEU A 71 12.46 -12.78 11.30
N ILE A 72 12.34 -14.09 11.05
CA ILE A 72 12.27 -14.64 9.69
C ILE A 72 11.03 -14.09 8.96
N LEU A 73 9.86 -14.06 9.62
CA LEU A 73 8.64 -13.53 9.04
C LEU A 73 8.73 -12.04 8.72
N PHE A 74 9.36 -11.23 9.58
CA PHE A 74 9.57 -9.80 9.31
C PHE A 74 10.59 -9.57 8.19
N VAL A 75 11.66 -10.36 8.11
CA VAL A 75 12.63 -10.28 7.01
C VAL A 75 11.96 -10.64 5.69
N LEU A 76 11.23 -11.77 5.63
CA LEU A 76 10.51 -12.18 4.43
C LEU A 76 9.39 -11.20 4.06
N GLY A 77 8.66 -10.69 5.05
CA GLY A 77 7.61 -9.70 4.86
C GLY A 77 8.14 -8.36 4.34
N SER A 78 9.28 -7.88 4.86
CA SER A 78 9.92 -6.65 4.37
C SER A 78 10.47 -6.80 2.95
N LEU A 79 11.03 -7.96 2.62
CA LEU A 79 11.44 -8.29 1.25
C LEU A 79 10.22 -8.30 0.31
N ALA A 80 9.15 -9.00 0.68
CA ALA A 80 7.92 -9.06 -0.11
C ALA A 80 7.28 -7.68 -0.27
N ALA A 81 7.20 -6.88 0.79
CA ALA A 81 6.70 -5.51 0.75
C ALA A 81 7.54 -4.62 -0.20
N THR A 82 8.87 -4.78 -0.17
CA THR A 82 9.78 -4.04 -1.06
C THR A 82 9.57 -4.44 -2.52
N VAL A 83 9.42 -5.74 -2.80
CA VAL A 83 9.12 -6.24 -4.15
C VAL A 83 7.80 -5.66 -4.67
N VAL A 84 6.74 -5.73 -3.86
CA VAL A 84 5.43 -5.15 -4.19
C VAL A 84 5.59 -3.64 -4.46
N SER A 85 6.20 -2.90 -3.54
CA SER A 85 6.35 -1.44 -3.66
C SER A 85 7.13 -1.03 -4.92
N VAL A 86 8.27 -1.66 -5.18
CA VAL A 86 9.11 -1.37 -6.36
C VAL A 86 8.39 -1.72 -7.66
N PHE A 87 7.70 -2.86 -7.71
CA PHE A 87 6.97 -3.28 -8.91
C PHE A 87 5.83 -2.31 -9.25
N PHE A 88 4.99 -1.96 -8.27
CA PHE A 88 3.86 -1.05 -8.51
C PHE A 88 4.30 0.39 -8.77
N THR A 89 5.36 0.85 -8.10
CA THR A 89 5.94 2.17 -8.40
C THR A 89 6.52 2.21 -9.82
N GLY A 90 7.21 1.14 -10.25
CA GLY A 90 7.69 0.99 -11.63
C GLY A 90 6.56 0.98 -12.66
N ALA A 91 5.47 0.25 -12.38
CA ALA A 91 4.29 0.23 -13.23
C ALA A 91 3.60 1.60 -13.33
N LEU A 92 3.53 2.36 -12.23
CA LEU A 92 3.00 3.73 -12.23
C LEU A 92 3.86 4.67 -13.09
N VAL A 93 5.18 4.58 -13.00
CA VAL A 93 6.10 5.37 -13.83
C VAL A 93 5.95 5.01 -15.31
N ALA A 94 5.84 3.73 -15.64
CA ALA A 94 5.60 3.26 -17.01
C ALA A 94 4.27 3.77 -17.56
N GLY A 95 3.16 3.62 -16.81
CA GLY A 95 1.85 4.13 -17.22
C GLY A 95 1.82 5.65 -17.36
N ALA A 96 2.50 6.39 -16.49
CA ALA A 96 2.65 7.84 -16.63
C ALA A 96 3.43 8.21 -17.91
N HIS A 97 4.47 7.46 -18.24
CA HIS A 97 5.26 7.67 -19.45
C HIS A 97 4.44 7.40 -20.73
N GLU A 98 3.66 6.31 -20.77
CA GLU A 98 2.78 5.97 -21.89
C GLU A 98 1.75 7.09 -22.15
N ARG A 99 1.12 7.58 -21.08
CA ARG A 99 0.12 8.66 -21.12
C ARG A 99 0.73 10.00 -21.58
N MET A 100 1.95 10.31 -21.15
CA MET A 100 2.69 11.50 -21.60
C MET A 100 3.12 11.41 -23.07
N SER A 101 3.33 10.19 -23.58
CA SER A 101 3.74 9.91 -24.96
C SER A 101 2.56 9.93 -25.94
N GLY A 102 1.34 10.17 -25.45
CA GLY A 102 0.11 10.19 -26.26
C GLY A 102 -0.47 8.80 -26.55
N GLY A 103 0.04 7.76 -25.88
CA GLY A 103 -0.55 6.42 -25.89
C GLY A 103 -1.77 6.31 -24.96
N ASP A 104 -2.48 5.19 -25.06
CA ASP A 104 -3.54 4.79 -24.11
C ASP A 104 -2.89 3.80 -23.10
N PRO A 105 -2.91 4.12 -21.80
CA PRO A 105 -2.16 3.40 -20.76
C PRO A 105 -2.74 2.03 -20.37
#